data_AF-A0A947II23-F1
#
_entry.id   AF-A0A947II23-F1
#
_cell.length_a   1.000
_cell.length_b   1.000
_cell.length_c   1.000
_cell.angle_alpha   90.00
_cell.angle_beta   90.00
_cell.angle_gamma   90.00
#
_symmetry.space_group_name_H-M   'P 1'
#
loop_
_entity.id
_entity.type
_entity.pdbx_description
1 polymer ?
#
loop_
_entity_poly.entity_id
_entity_poly.type
_entity_poly.pdbx_seq_one_letter_code
_entity_poly.pdbx_strand_id
1 'polypeptide(L)'
;MKHPYSISLLTGLLALVILLPVSDSAADDIVRPEEIQSKRLVVYDDATYVKLARQWKEYNGKFPSEYAYANWMYAARYASDENYSKLLAKGVKKYPANPTLLYLKALEHHGMTQNAEGRAYLERAIALDSKFVDPWFVLVTHYMDARDDGQLDVALRHLLESGYISDDVMDYNYNLLACMDANGILITNGDNDTYPGWILTRIVKYRPDLAIVNRSLLNTTWYPVCLIEKGLPRFIASNEVESFRSSILKEMKDKKTLMGPGGPFGDTLMVRLVEAAARAGRPVYLSHTLYESPTVKRLKESGRNLGLLTLVTPTTELYGSQLRNLFARWLSDFRTGGLDSWRLRAAPETDAGRMILQNYAGGLAMLLDSLRAYAPELRGPLFEWYRAHAAAMLRTEMRDQIDQAWCAENDVKEIQMWCQEQGRTK
;
A
#
# COMPACT_ATOMS: atom_id res chain seq x y z
N MET A 1 90.90 -30.87 -14.55
CA MET A 1 91.47 -30.76 -15.91
C MET A 1 90.64 -29.76 -16.71
N LYS A 2 91.32 -28.75 -17.26
CA LYS A 2 90.99 -27.89 -18.44
C LYS A 2 89.70 -27.04 -18.46
N HIS A 3 89.91 -25.71 -18.35
CA HIS A 3 89.18 -24.65 -19.08
C HIS A 3 89.46 -24.69 -20.60
N PRO A 4 88.67 -24.03 -21.48
CA PRO A 4 88.90 -22.62 -21.91
C PRO A 4 87.60 -21.75 -22.06
N TYR A 5 87.57 -20.43 -21.73
CA TYR A 5 87.86 -19.21 -22.57
C TYR A 5 86.87 -19.02 -23.77
N SER A 6 86.26 -17.86 -24.14
CA SER A 6 86.59 -16.43 -23.99
C SER A 6 85.49 -15.47 -24.52
N ILE A 7 85.38 -14.27 -23.90
CA ILE A 7 85.38 -12.89 -24.45
C ILE A 7 84.34 -12.44 -25.52
N SER A 8 83.56 -11.38 -25.24
CA SER A 8 83.65 -10.06 -25.93
C SER A 8 82.72 -8.98 -25.38
N LEU A 9 83.29 -7.78 -25.24
CA LEU A 9 82.66 -6.51 -24.88
C LEU A 9 81.99 -5.83 -26.09
N LEU A 10 81.07 -4.91 -25.74
CA LEU A 10 80.89 -3.55 -26.26
C LEU A 10 79.65 -3.23 -27.15
N THR A 11 79.13 -2.03 -26.82
CA THR A 11 78.43 -1.03 -27.66
C THR A 11 76.94 -1.19 -27.98
N GLY A 12 76.12 -0.62 -27.09
CA GLY A 12 75.34 0.60 -27.35
C GLY A 12 74.54 0.70 -28.65
N LEU A 13 73.21 0.68 -28.52
CA LEU A 13 72.34 1.52 -29.35
C LEU A 13 71.25 2.14 -28.47
N LEU A 14 71.29 3.46 -28.36
CA LEU A 14 70.30 4.30 -27.71
C LEU A 14 69.04 4.30 -28.61
N ALA A 15 68.02 3.50 -28.29
CA ALA A 15 66.73 3.58 -28.94
C ALA A 15 65.87 4.61 -28.22
N LEU A 16 65.69 5.77 -28.87
CA LEU A 16 64.77 6.83 -28.50
C LEU A 16 63.34 6.27 -28.46
N VAL A 17 62.81 5.99 -27.27
CA VAL A 17 61.40 5.62 -27.09
C VAL A 17 60.56 6.88 -27.29
N ILE A 18 59.92 6.98 -28.45
CA ILE A 18 58.87 7.96 -28.70
C ILE A 18 57.69 7.56 -27.81
N LEU A 19 57.50 8.25 -26.69
CA LEU A 19 56.28 8.22 -25.90
C LEU A 19 55.15 8.81 -26.75
N LEU A 20 54.41 7.96 -27.45
CA LEU A 20 53.08 8.33 -27.93
C LEU A 20 52.19 8.50 -26.69
N PRO A 21 51.45 9.62 -26.55
CA PRO A 21 50.50 9.75 -25.48
C PRO A 21 49.43 8.68 -25.70
N VAL A 22 49.34 7.73 -24.77
CA VAL A 22 48.12 6.93 -24.62
C VAL A 22 47.05 7.95 -24.27
N SER A 23 46.16 8.22 -25.22
CA SER A 23 44.94 8.93 -24.94
C SER A 23 44.17 8.09 -23.92
N ASP A 24 44.17 8.51 -22.66
CA ASP A 24 43.14 8.11 -21.71
C ASP A 24 41.80 8.59 -22.28
N SER A 25 41.18 7.77 -23.12
CA SER A 25 39.74 7.83 -23.22
C SER A 25 39.26 7.27 -21.88
N ALA A 26 38.89 8.16 -20.97
CA ALA A 26 38.08 7.78 -19.83
C ALA A 26 36.84 7.07 -20.40
N ALA A 27 36.86 5.74 -20.38
CA ALA A 27 35.66 4.97 -20.61
C ALA A 27 34.77 5.35 -19.43
N ASP A 28 33.70 6.12 -19.69
CA ASP A 28 32.68 6.37 -18.68
C ASP A 28 32.19 5.01 -18.16
N ASP A 29 32.67 4.65 -16.96
CA ASP A 29 32.28 3.44 -16.24
C ASP A 29 30.78 3.56 -15.92
N ILE A 30 29.94 3.02 -16.81
CA ILE A 30 28.51 2.97 -16.56
C ILE A 30 28.27 1.92 -15.49
N VAL A 31 28.01 2.40 -14.28
CA VAL A 31 27.60 1.60 -13.13
C VAL A 31 26.19 1.07 -13.35
N ARG A 32 25.97 -0.20 -13.01
CA ARG A 32 24.64 -0.81 -13.04
C ARG A 32 23.71 -0.06 -12.08
N PRO A 33 22.56 0.46 -12.54
CA PRO A 33 21.62 1.14 -11.66
C PRO A 33 20.99 0.19 -10.63
N GLU A 34 20.40 0.77 -9.59
CA GLU A 34 19.62 0.02 -8.60
C GLU A 34 18.44 -0.68 -9.27
N GLU A 35 18.19 -1.93 -8.87
CA GLU A 35 17.07 -2.72 -9.38
C GLU A 35 15.73 -2.11 -8.95
N ILE A 36 14.78 -2.07 -9.88
CA ILE A 36 13.49 -1.46 -9.60
C ILE A 36 12.64 -2.41 -8.78
N GLN A 37 12.38 -2.00 -7.53
CA GLN A 37 11.47 -2.71 -6.66
C GLN A 37 10.02 -2.23 -6.82
N SER A 38 9.07 -3.09 -6.46
CA SER A 38 7.66 -2.74 -6.41
C SER A 38 7.41 -1.58 -5.45
N LYS A 39 6.49 -0.66 -5.80
CA LYS A 39 6.01 0.40 -4.90
C LYS A 39 5.33 -0.16 -3.63
N ARG A 40 5.05 -1.48 -3.60
CA ARG A 40 4.57 -2.19 -2.41
C ARG A 40 5.67 -2.43 -1.38
N LEU A 41 6.93 -2.44 -1.81
CA LEU A 41 8.09 -2.66 -0.95
C LEU A 41 8.80 -1.35 -0.63
N VAL A 42 9.12 -0.56 -1.65
CA VAL A 42 9.86 0.71 -1.50
C VAL A 42 9.22 1.79 -2.37
N VAL A 43 9.00 2.96 -1.77
CA VAL A 43 8.45 4.12 -2.46
C VAL A 43 9.48 5.25 -2.48
N TYR A 44 10.10 5.46 -3.64
CA TYR A 44 10.93 6.64 -3.88
C TYR A 44 10.09 7.87 -4.27
N ASP A 45 10.70 9.06 -4.25
CA ASP A 45 10.10 10.25 -4.84
C ASP A 45 10.08 10.20 -6.38
N ASP A 46 9.24 11.02 -7.01
CA ASP A 46 9.06 11.02 -8.46
C ASP A 46 10.34 11.36 -9.23
N ALA A 47 11.19 12.26 -8.71
CA ALA A 47 12.45 12.62 -9.36
C ALA A 47 13.45 11.46 -9.34
N THR A 48 13.44 10.66 -8.27
CA THR A 48 14.23 9.43 -8.18
C THR A 48 13.80 8.39 -9.22
N TYR A 49 12.49 8.19 -9.45
CA TYR A 49 12.05 7.30 -10.53
C TYR A 49 12.45 7.79 -11.92
N VAL A 50 12.34 9.09 -12.20
CA VAL A 50 12.79 9.70 -13.46
C VAL A 50 14.29 9.49 -13.65
N LYS A 51 15.09 9.69 -12.60
CA LYS A 51 16.54 9.44 -12.60
C LYS A 51 16.84 7.97 -12.92
N LEU A 52 16.21 7.02 -12.22
CA LEU A 52 16.41 5.59 -12.42
C LEU A 52 15.99 5.15 -13.83
N ALA A 53 14.89 5.68 -14.37
CA ALA A 53 14.45 5.39 -15.74
C ALA A 53 15.49 5.83 -16.78
N ARG A 54 16.09 7.02 -16.59
CA ARG A 54 17.20 7.49 -17.43
C ARG A 54 18.43 6.60 -17.30
N GLN A 55 18.84 6.27 -16.08
CA GLN A 55 20.03 5.44 -15.85
C GLN A 55 19.87 4.02 -16.45
N TRP A 56 18.70 3.41 -16.29
CA TRP A 56 18.40 2.11 -16.91
C TRP A 56 18.34 2.17 -18.43
N LYS A 57 17.85 3.27 -19.01
CA LYS A 57 17.90 3.51 -20.46
C LYS A 57 19.33 3.57 -20.98
N GLU A 58 20.19 4.35 -20.32
CA GLU A 58 21.61 4.50 -20.66
C GLU A 58 22.36 3.17 -20.50
N TYR A 59 22.13 2.47 -19.39
CA TYR A 59 22.70 1.14 -19.12
C TYR A 59 22.29 0.13 -20.19
N ASN A 60 21.00 0.03 -20.52
CA ASN A 60 20.52 -0.85 -21.59
C ASN A 60 21.05 -0.44 -22.98
N GLY A 61 21.39 0.83 -23.19
CA GLY A 61 22.04 1.30 -24.42
C GLY A 61 23.47 0.76 -24.59
N LYS A 62 24.27 0.73 -23.52
CA LYS A 62 25.63 0.18 -23.53
C LYS A 62 25.66 -1.35 -23.37
N PHE A 63 24.76 -1.91 -22.56
CA PHE A 63 24.69 -3.33 -22.24
C PHE A 63 23.27 -3.89 -22.51
N PRO A 64 22.85 -4.03 -23.78
CA PRO A 64 21.50 -4.48 -24.10
C PRO A 64 21.23 -5.89 -23.62
N SER A 65 20.22 -6.05 -22.77
CA SER A 65 19.75 -7.35 -22.27
C SER A 65 18.25 -7.31 -22.00
N GLU A 66 17.60 -8.46 -21.90
CA GLU A 66 16.19 -8.51 -21.49
C GLU A 66 15.99 -7.95 -20.07
N TYR A 67 16.94 -8.22 -19.16
CA TYR A 67 16.91 -7.76 -17.77
C TYR A 67 17.03 -6.23 -17.66
N ALA A 68 17.98 -5.64 -18.37
CA ALA A 68 18.15 -4.17 -18.38
C ALA A 68 16.94 -3.47 -19.03
N TYR A 69 16.39 -4.07 -20.09
CA TYR A 69 15.19 -3.53 -20.75
C TYR A 69 13.95 -3.62 -19.83
N ALA A 70 13.76 -4.73 -19.12
CA ALA A 70 12.68 -4.92 -18.18
C ALA A 70 12.74 -3.89 -17.03
N ASN A 71 13.91 -3.71 -16.42
CA ASN A 71 14.11 -2.70 -15.39
C ASN A 71 13.88 -1.28 -15.92
N TRP A 72 14.34 -0.97 -17.14
CA TRP A 72 14.05 0.31 -17.77
C TRP A 72 12.54 0.54 -17.95
N MET A 73 11.80 -0.44 -18.49
CA MET A 73 10.34 -0.30 -18.65
C MET A 73 9.63 -0.17 -17.30
N TYR A 74 10.08 -0.89 -16.28
CA TYR A 74 9.53 -0.77 -14.95
C TYR A 74 9.73 0.66 -14.41
N ALA A 75 10.97 1.16 -14.42
CA ALA A 75 11.27 2.53 -14.01
C ALA A 75 10.49 3.57 -14.83
N ALA A 76 10.42 3.41 -16.15
CA ALA A 76 9.71 4.31 -17.04
C ALA A 76 8.21 4.39 -16.71
N ARG A 77 7.60 3.25 -16.33
CA ARG A 77 6.22 3.23 -15.85
C ARG A 77 6.05 4.09 -14.59
N TYR A 78 6.93 3.94 -13.61
CA TYR A 78 6.85 4.71 -12.37
C TYR A 78 7.20 6.19 -12.54
N ALA A 79 8.07 6.50 -13.51
CA ALA A 79 8.40 7.85 -13.93
C ALA A 79 7.30 8.51 -14.80
N SER A 80 6.22 7.78 -15.12
CA SER A 80 5.15 8.24 -16.02
C SER A 80 5.65 8.72 -17.39
N ASP A 81 6.62 8.00 -17.98
CA ASP A 81 7.17 8.33 -19.31
C ASP A 81 6.09 8.28 -20.40
N GLU A 82 5.90 9.36 -21.14
CA GLU A 82 4.90 9.50 -22.21
C GLU A 82 5.06 8.45 -23.34
N ASN A 83 6.27 7.95 -23.55
CA ASN A 83 6.57 6.94 -24.57
C ASN A 83 6.49 5.51 -24.05
N TYR A 84 6.20 5.31 -22.76
CA TYR A 84 6.21 4.02 -22.08
C TYR A 84 5.47 2.94 -22.87
N SER A 85 4.20 3.16 -23.24
CA SER A 85 3.40 2.11 -23.91
C SER A 85 3.99 1.67 -25.25
N LYS A 86 4.52 2.62 -26.03
CA LYS A 86 5.16 2.33 -27.32
C LYS A 86 6.46 1.56 -27.13
N LEU A 87 7.24 1.90 -26.11
CA LEU A 87 8.50 1.21 -25.78
C LEU A 87 8.21 -0.19 -25.25
N LEU A 88 7.26 -0.33 -24.34
CA LEU A 88 6.84 -1.62 -23.79
C LEU A 88 6.40 -2.58 -24.88
N ALA A 89 5.56 -2.14 -25.83
CA ALA A 89 5.13 -2.98 -26.95
C ALA A 89 6.31 -3.51 -27.78
N LYS A 90 7.36 -2.69 -28.00
CA LYS A 90 8.60 -3.15 -28.65
C LYS A 90 9.35 -4.17 -27.78
N GLY A 91 9.42 -3.92 -26.47
CA GLY A 91 10.01 -4.83 -25.50
C GLY A 91 9.36 -6.19 -25.49
N VAL A 92 8.03 -6.25 -25.35
CA VAL A 92 7.25 -7.50 -25.35
C VAL A 92 7.42 -8.27 -26.66
N LYS A 93 7.49 -7.57 -27.81
CA LYS A 93 7.77 -8.21 -29.09
C LYS A 93 9.18 -8.81 -29.15
N LYS A 94 10.17 -8.12 -28.58
CA LYS A 94 11.58 -8.55 -28.60
C LYS A 94 11.87 -9.66 -27.58
N TYR A 95 11.28 -9.58 -26.40
CA TYR A 95 11.48 -10.48 -25.27
C TYR A 95 10.13 -11.05 -24.78
N PRO A 96 9.47 -11.89 -25.59
CA PRO A 96 8.09 -12.32 -25.32
C PRO A 96 7.94 -13.24 -24.10
N ALA A 97 9.04 -13.76 -23.55
CA ALA A 97 9.07 -14.63 -22.38
C ALA A 97 9.65 -13.94 -21.14
N ASN A 98 9.72 -12.60 -21.12
CA ASN A 98 10.17 -11.87 -19.93
C ASN A 98 8.98 -11.60 -18.99
N PRO A 99 8.96 -12.14 -17.76
CA PRO A 99 7.81 -12.07 -16.85
C PRO A 99 7.48 -10.62 -16.44
N THR A 100 8.48 -9.78 -16.21
CA THR A 100 8.29 -8.36 -15.88
C THR A 100 7.62 -7.59 -17.02
N LEU A 101 8.04 -7.80 -18.27
CA LEU A 101 7.42 -7.13 -19.42
C LEU A 101 5.97 -7.59 -19.65
N LEU A 102 5.67 -8.88 -19.43
CA LEU A 102 4.30 -9.42 -19.51
C LEU A 102 3.41 -8.82 -18.41
N TYR A 103 3.91 -8.74 -17.18
CA TYR A 103 3.23 -8.07 -16.08
C TYR A 103 2.93 -6.59 -16.39
N LEU A 104 3.96 -5.85 -16.80
CA LEU A 104 3.85 -4.44 -17.17
C LEU A 104 2.85 -4.24 -18.33
N LYS A 105 2.79 -5.20 -19.26
CA LYS A 105 1.82 -5.20 -20.36
C LYS A 105 0.40 -5.42 -19.86
N ALA A 106 0.19 -6.37 -18.95
CA ALA A 106 -1.12 -6.59 -18.35
C ALA A 106 -1.67 -5.34 -17.65
N LEU A 107 -0.81 -4.55 -17.01
CA LEU A 107 -1.20 -3.32 -16.32
C LEU A 107 -1.78 -2.25 -17.26
N GLU A 108 -1.45 -2.25 -18.56
CA GLU A 108 -2.07 -1.33 -19.53
C GLU A 108 -3.57 -1.60 -19.73
N HIS A 109 -4.02 -2.81 -19.38
CA HIS A 109 -5.41 -3.23 -19.48
C HIS A 109 -6.11 -3.26 -18.10
N HIS A 110 -5.46 -2.79 -17.03
CA HIS A 110 -6.00 -2.86 -15.66
C HIS A 110 -7.29 -2.02 -15.51
N GLY A 111 -8.28 -2.58 -14.81
CA GLY A 111 -9.57 -1.92 -14.56
C GLY A 111 -10.62 -2.09 -15.65
N MET A 112 -10.31 -2.83 -16.73
CA MET A 112 -11.28 -3.26 -17.73
C MET A 112 -12.05 -4.51 -17.25
N THR A 113 -13.36 -4.51 -17.43
CA THR A 113 -14.24 -5.66 -17.13
C THR A 113 -13.96 -6.84 -18.08
N GLN A 114 -13.93 -8.04 -17.54
CA GLN A 114 -13.64 -9.31 -18.21
C GLN A 114 -12.36 -9.28 -19.05
N ASN A 115 -11.29 -8.68 -18.51
CA ASN A 115 -10.03 -8.55 -19.21
C ASN A 115 -9.25 -9.88 -19.29
N ALA A 116 -9.67 -10.75 -20.21
CA ALA A 116 -9.04 -12.04 -20.48
C ALA A 116 -7.62 -11.90 -21.04
N GLU A 117 -7.36 -10.90 -21.88
CA GLU A 117 -6.04 -10.66 -22.46
C GLU A 117 -5.01 -10.28 -21.39
N GLY A 118 -5.33 -9.29 -20.55
CA GLY A 118 -4.46 -8.91 -19.42
C GLY A 118 -4.22 -10.06 -18.47
N ARG A 119 -5.25 -10.90 -18.22
CA ARG A 119 -5.11 -12.10 -17.38
C ARG A 119 -4.14 -13.11 -17.98
N ALA A 120 -4.23 -13.37 -19.29
CA ALA A 120 -3.34 -14.29 -19.97
C ALA A 120 -1.87 -13.84 -19.88
N TYR A 121 -1.59 -12.53 -19.96
CA TYR A 121 -0.25 -12.00 -19.72
C TYR A 121 0.26 -12.27 -18.30
N LEU A 122 -0.60 -12.09 -17.28
CA LEU A 122 -0.26 -12.33 -15.88
C LEU A 122 -0.04 -13.81 -15.58
N GLU A 123 -0.94 -14.68 -16.03
CA GLU A 123 -0.84 -16.14 -15.88
C GLU A 123 0.44 -16.66 -16.54
N ARG A 124 0.79 -16.12 -17.71
CA ARG A 124 2.05 -16.44 -18.37
C ARG A 124 3.27 -15.93 -17.60
N ALA A 125 3.19 -14.73 -17.01
CA ALA A 125 4.27 -14.18 -16.19
C ALA A 125 4.57 -15.09 -14.97
N ILE A 126 3.55 -15.52 -14.23
CA ILE A 126 3.72 -16.40 -13.06
C ILE A 126 4.15 -17.82 -13.44
N ALA A 127 3.79 -18.29 -14.64
CA ALA A 127 4.25 -19.58 -15.15
C ALA A 127 5.75 -19.56 -15.53
N LEU A 128 6.25 -18.41 -15.97
CA LEU A 128 7.66 -18.19 -16.31
C LEU A 128 8.52 -17.94 -15.06
N ASP A 129 7.99 -17.20 -14.09
CA ASP A 129 8.64 -16.97 -12.81
C ASP A 129 7.61 -16.95 -11.68
N SER A 130 7.49 -18.08 -10.98
CA SER A 130 6.56 -18.22 -9.86
C SER A 130 7.00 -17.46 -8.61
N LYS A 131 8.23 -16.94 -8.55
CA LYS A 131 8.72 -16.12 -7.43
C LYS A 131 8.47 -14.63 -7.66
N PHE A 132 8.07 -14.23 -8.87
CA PHE A 132 7.70 -12.86 -9.15
C PHE A 132 6.29 -12.59 -8.59
N VAL A 133 6.22 -11.87 -7.48
CA VAL A 133 4.99 -11.76 -6.67
C VAL A 133 4.01 -10.70 -7.21
N ASP A 134 4.50 -9.62 -7.82
CA ASP A 134 3.64 -8.51 -8.27
C ASP A 134 2.44 -8.91 -9.18
N PRO A 135 2.58 -9.84 -10.14
CA PRO A 135 1.45 -10.32 -10.94
C PRO A 135 0.31 -10.91 -10.09
N TRP A 136 0.61 -11.54 -8.95
CA TRP A 136 -0.38 -12.20 -8.10
C TRP A 136 -1.36 -11.21 -7.47
N PHE A 137 -0.89 -10.01 -7.09
CA PHE A 137 -1.79 -8.94 -6.64
C PHE A 137 -2.84 -8.61 -7.72
N VAL A 138 -2.40 -8.48 -8.96
CA VAL A 138 -3.30 -8.14 -10.07
C VAL A 138 -4.23 -9.32 -10.40
N LEU A 139 -3.73 -10.55 -10.36
CA LEU A 139 -4.52 -11.75 -10.62
C LEU A 139 -5.71 -11.91 -9.66
N VAL A 140 -5.58 -11.51 -8.39
CA VAL A 140 -6.70 -11.49 -7.43
C VAL A 140 -7.89 -10.71 -8.00
N THR A 141 -7.67 -9.52 -8.57
CA THR A 141 -8.77 -8.71 -9.11
C THR A 141 -9.32 -9.29 -10.41
N HIS A 142 -8.46 -9.84 -11.27
CA HIS A 142 -8.88 -10.50 -12.51
C HIS A 142 -9.71 -11.77 -12.26
N TYR A 143 -9.33 -12.60 -11.28
CA TYR A 143 -10.10 -13.79 -10.92
C TYR A 143 -11.41 -13.43 -10.22
N MET A 144 -11.42 -12.39 -9.40
CA MET A 144 -12.65 -11.86 -8.80
C MET A 144 -13.63 -11.35 -9.86
N ASP A 145 -13.15 -10.60 -10.86
CA ASP A 145 -13.94 -10.15 -12.01
C ASP A 145 -14.47 -11.34 -12.82
N ALA A 146 -13.65 -12.37 -13.01
CA ALA A 146 -14.03 -13.61 -13.71
C ALA A 146 -15.02 -14.50 -12.95
N ARG A 147 -15.27 -14.23 -11.66
CA ARG A 147 -15.96 -15.14 -10.73
C ARG A 147 -15.27 -16.50 -10.59
N ASP A 148 -13.96 -16.54 -10.78
CA ASP A 148 -13.14 -17.73 -10.56
C ASP A 148 -12.67 -17.76 -9.11
N ASP A 149 -13.58 -18.17 -8.23
CA ASP A 149 -13.33 -18.23 -6.79
C ASP A 149 -12.20 -19.24 -6.44
N GLY A 150 -11.94 -20.25 -7.28
CA GLY A 150 -10.87 -21.21 -7.08
C GLY A 150 -9.49 -20.59 -7.31
N GLN A 151 -9.29 -19.94 -8.46
CA GLN A 151 -8.04 -19.26 -8.76
C GLN A 151 -7.82 -18.00 -7.89
N LEU A 152 -8.90 -17.33 -7.48
CA LEU A 152 -8.84 -16.27 -6.48
C LEU A 152 -8.23 -16.77 -5.16
N ASP A 153 -8.64 -17.95 -4.69
CA ASP A 153 -8.12 -18.54 -3.45
C ASP A 153 -6.64 -18.92 -3.58
N VAL A 154 -6.23 -19.46 -4.74
CA VAL A 154 -4.83 -19.77 -5.05
C VAL A 154 -3.98 -18.50 -5.01
N ALA A 155 -4.45 -17.42 -5.65
CA ALA A 155 -3.70 -16.16 -5.68
C ALA A 155 -3.54 -15.53 -4.30
N LEU A 156 -4.62 -15.48 -3.49
CA LEU A 156 -4.55 -14.94 -2.12
C LEU A 156 -3.66 -15.80 -1.20
N ARG A 157 -3.68 -17.13 -1.35
CA ARG A 157 -2.80 -18.04 -0.60
C ARG A 157 -1.33 -17.81 -0.97
N HIS A 158 -1.03 -17.66 -2.26
CA HIS A 158 0.33 -17.34 -2.70
C HIS A 158 0.82 -16.02 -2.09
N LEU A 159 -0.02 -14.98 -2.06
CA LEU A 159 0.33 -13.71 -1.42
C LEU A 159 0.63 -13.89 0.08
N LEU A 160 -0.19 -14.67 0.79
CA LEU A 160 0.05 -14.99 2.21
C LEU A 160 1.39 -15.71 2.43
N GLU A 161 1.74 -16.66 1.57
CA GLU A 161 2.95 -17.49 1.69
C GLU A 161 4.21 -16.77 1.17
N SER A 162 4.06 -15.73 0.36
CA SER A 162 5.16 -15.03 -0.32
C SER A 162 6.04 -14.18 0.60
N GLY A 163 5.53 -13.78 1.78
CA GLY A 163 6.20 -12.83 2.68
C GLY A 163 6.20 -11.36 2.21
N TYR A 164 5.57 -11.03 1.08
CA TYR A 164 5.44 -9.64 0.61
C TYR A 164 4.47 -8.81 1.46
N ILE A 165 3.45 -9.46 2.01
CA ILE A 165 2.60 -8.86 3.03
C ILE A 165 3.23 -9.24 4.37
N SER A 166 3.86 -8.27 5.02
CA SER A 166 4.57 -8.52 6.28
C SER A 166 3.60 -8.87 7.42
N ASP A 167 4.12 -9.57 8.43
CA ASP A 167 3.32 -10.01 9.58
C ASP A 167 2.67 -8.82 10.32
N ASP A 168 3.36 -7.68 10.42
CA ASP A 168 2.81 -6.47 11.04
C ASP A 168 1.63 -5.88 10.25
N VAL A 169 1.67 -5.94 8.92
CA VAL A 169 0.54 -5.55 8.05
C VAL A 169 -0.63 -6.52 8.24
N MET A 170 -0.36 -7.83 8.34
CA MET A 170 -1.40 -8.83 8.64
C MET A 170 -2.04 -8.61 10.02
N ASP A 171 -1.23 -8.33 11.03
CA ASP A 171 -1.69 -8.11 12.40
C ASP A 171 -2.48 -6.80 12.53
N TYR A 172 -2.08 -5.73 11.83
CA TYR A 172 -2.86 -4.50 11.72
C TYR A 172 -4.28 -4.76 11.21
N ASN A 173 -4.38 -5.50 10.10
CA ASN A 173 -5.67 -5.83 9.50
C ASN A 173 -6.50 -6.77 10.38
N TYR A 174 -5.88 -7.73 11.06
CA TYR A 174 -6.59 -8.56 12.04
C TYR A 174 -7.25 -7.69 13.11
N ASN A 175 -6.51 -6.71 13.63
CA ASN A 175 -6.99 -5.81 14.66
C ASN A 175 -8.11 -4.90 14.13
N LEU A 176 -8.04 -4.41 12.89
CA LEU A 176 -9.17 -3.71 12.25
C LEU A 176 -10.44 -4.57 12.26
N LEU A 177 -10.34 -5.83 11.82
CA LEU A 177 -11.49 -6.74 11.75
C LEU A 177 -12.02 -7.14 13.14
N ALA A 178 -11.16 -7.20 14.16
CA ALA A 178 -11.54 -7.51 15.54
C ALA A 178 -12.42 -6.41 16.17
N CYS A 179 -12.27 -5.17 15.73
CA CYS A 179 -13.02 -4.00 16.22
C CYS A 179 -14.42 -3.88 15.63
N MET A 180 -14.75 -4.65 14.60
CA MET A 180 -15.99 -4.49 13.85
C MET A 180 -17.12 -5.36 14.41
N ASP A 181 -18.35 -4.86 14.31
CA ASP A 181 -19.56 -5.62 14.61
C ASP A 181 -19.78 -6.75 13.60
N ALA A 182 -20.64 -7.70 13.97
CA ALA A 182 -20.99 -8.85 13.12
C ALA A 182 -21.58 -8.39 11.78
N ASN A 183 -21.22 -9.11 10.70
CA ASN A 183 -21.64 -8.82 9.33
C ASN A 183 -21.23 -7.42 8.82
N GLY A 184 -20.27 -6.74 9.47
CA GLY A 184 -19.84 -5.41 9.05
C GLY A 184 -19.20 -5.34 7.65
N ILE A 185 -19.18 -4.13 7.09
CA ILE A 185 -18.52 -3.80 5.82
C ILE A 185 -17.37 -2.84 6.15
N LEU A 186 -16.13 -3.23 5.80
CA LEU A 186 -14.96 -2.36 5.90
C LEU A 186 -14.66 -1.75 4.54
N ILE A 187 -14.60 -0.43 4.47
CA ILE A 187 -14.16 0.29 3.27
C ILE A 187 -12.71 0.71 3.43
N THR A 188 -11.88 0.26 2.49
CA THR A 188 -10.42 0.39 2.44
C THR A 188 -10.02 1.16 1.18
N ASN A 189 -8.74 1.52 1.00
CA ASN A 189 -8.33 2.26 -0.20
C ASN A 189 -7.09 1.69 -0.92
N GLY A 190 -6.18 1.01 -0.23
CA GLY A 190 -4.90 0.56 -0.77
C GLY A 190 -4.68 -0.93 -0.65
N ASP A 191 -3.49 -1.39 -1.06
CA ASP A 191 -3.19 -2.82 -1.04
C ASP A 191 -3.02 -3.33 0.40
N ASN A 192 -2.33 -2.55 1.24
CA ASN A 192 -1.95 -2.92 2.62
C ASN A 192 -3.10 -2.98 3.62
N ASP A 193 -4.29 -2.47 3.28
CA ASP A 193 -5.51 -2.59 4.09
C ASP A 193 -6.61 -3.41 3.38
N THR A 194 -6.36 -3.90 2.16
CA THR A 194 -7.35 -4.67 1.38
C THR A 194 -6.98 -6.14 1.23
N TYR A 195 -5.79 -6.44 0.70
CA TYR A 195 -5.37 -7.83 0.46
C TYR A 195 -5.23 -8.63 1.76
N PRO A 196 -4.63 -8.08 2.83
CA PRO A 196 -4.62 -8.77 4.12
C PRO A 196 -6.03 -9.03 4.65
N GLY A 197 -6.96 -8.08 4.48
CA GLY A 197 -8.37 -8.25 4.83
C GLY A 197 -9.04 -9.39 4.05
N TRP A 198 -8.83 -9.47 2.73
CA TRP A 198 -9.31 -10.60 1.93
C TRP A 198 -8.66 -11.93 2.32
N ILE A 199 -7.36 -11.94 2.57
CA ILE A 199 -6.64 -13.14 3.06
C ILE A 199 -7.23 -13.61 4.39
N LEU A 200 -7.41 -12.70 5.36
CA LEU A 200 -7.95 -13.02 6.68
C LEU A 200 -9.36 -13.60 6.59
N THR A 201 -10.26 -12.92 5.89
CA THR A 201 -11.67 -13.33 5.76
C THR A 201 -11.84 -14.59 4.91
N ARG A 202 -11.09 -14.72 3.81
CA ARG A 202 -11.32 -15.75 2.79
C ARG A 202 -10.40 -16.96 2.91
N ILE A 203 -9.12 -16.78 3.26
CA ILE A 203 -8.13 -17.87 3.33
C ILE A 203 -7.96 -18.37 4.76
N VAL A 204 -7.69 -17.46 5.69
CA VAL A 204 -7.50 -17.78 7.12
C VAL A 204 -8.83 -18.09 7.82
N LYS A 205 -9.95 -17.66 7.22
CA LYS A 205 -11.31 -17.79 7.78
C LYS A 205 -11.48 -17.08 9.12
N TYR A 206 -10.75 -15.99 9.33
CA TYR A 206 -10.96 -15.07 10.43
C TYR A 206 -12.01 -14.03 10.04
N ARG A 207 -13.09 -13.93 10.82
CA ARG A 207 -14.22 -13.02 10.55
C ARG A 207 -14.77 -13.14 9.11
N PRO A 208 -15.10 -14.36 8.62
CA PRO A 208 -15.61 -14.56 7.27
C PRO A 208 -16.98 -13.90 7.03
N ASP A 209 -17.64 -13.41 8.08
CA ASP A 209 -18.86 -12.62 8.04
C ASP A 209 -18.65 -11.19 7.52
N LEU A 210 -17.42 -10.67 7.60
CA LEU A 210 -17.09 -9.32 7.19
C LEU A 210 -16.90 -9.21 5.67
N ALA A 211 -17.31 -8.08 5.11
CA ALA A 211 -17.00 -7.72 3.73
C ALA A 211 -15.92 -6.64 3.67
N ILE A 212 -14.89 -6.88 2.85
CA ILE A 212 -13.82 -5.89 2.60
C ILE A 212 -14.03 -5.27 1.22
N VAL A 213 -14.27 -3.96 1.20
CA VAL A 213 -14.60 -3.17 0.02
C VAL A 213 -13.49 -2.18 -0.27
N ASN A 214 -12.77 -2.39 -1.37
CA ASN A 214 -11.74 -1.45 -1.81
C ASN A 214 -12.37 -0.28 -2.58
N ARG A 215 -12.19 0.93 -2.07
CA ARG A 215 -12.67 2.18 -2.67
C ARG A 215 -12.11 2.42 -4.07
N SER A 216 -10.84 2.13 -4.31
CA SER A 216 -10.22 2.32 -5.63
C SER A 216 -10.89 1.41 -6.68
N LEU A 217 -11.18 0.15 -6.33
CA LEU A 217 -11.88 -0.79 -7.20
C LEU A 217 -13.35 -0.45 -7.41
N LEU A 218 -14.00 0.28 -6.50
CA LEU A 218 -15.35 0.80 -6.74
C LEU A 218 -15.40 1.68 -7.98
N ASN A 219 -14.29 2.26 -8.44
CA ASN A 219 -14.22 2.99 -9.71
C ASN A 219 -14.43 2.12 -10.96
N THR A 220 -14.26 0.79 -10.86
CA THR A 220 -14.49 -0.13 -11.99
C THR A 220 -15.98 -0.44 -12.15
N THR A 221 -16.38 -0.98 -13.31
CA THR A 221 -17.78 -1.32 -13.55
C THR A 221 -18.15 -2.75 -13.15
N TRP A 222 -17.16 -3.64 -13.04
CA TRP A 222 -17.35 -5.02 -12.60
C TRP A 222 -17.43 -5.18 -11.08
N TYR A 223 -16.65 -4.41 -10.32
CA TYR A 223 -16.49 -4.64 -8.87
C TYR A 223 -17.77 -4.36 -8.08
N PRO A 224 -18.51 -3.24 -8.31
CA PRO A 224 -19.79 -3.02 -7.64
C PRO A 224 -20.79 -4.17 -7.85
N VAL A 225 -20.82 -4.74 -9.06
CA VAL A 225 -21.67 -5.89 -9.40
C VAL A 225 -21.23 -7.13 -8.62
N CYS A 226 -19.93 -7.41 -8.59
CA CYS A 226 -19.36 -8.53 -7.84
C CYS A 226 -19.70 -8.45 -6.34
N LEU A 227 -19.62 -7.26 -5.73
CA LEU A 227 -19.95 -7.07 -4.32
C LEU A 227 -21.42 -7.40 -4.02
N ILE A 228 -22.34 -6.94 -4.88
CA ILE A 228 -23.78 -7.21 -4.72
C ILE A 228 -24.07 -8.70 -4.88
N GLU A 229 -23.47 -9.38 -5.86
CA GLU A 229 -23.58 -10.83 -6.04
C GLU A 229 -23.03 -11.62 -4.84
N LYS A 230 -21.98 -11.10 -4.19
CA LYS A 230 -21.42 -11.65 -2.94
C LYS A 230 -22.20 -11.24 -1.69
N GLY A 231 -23.41 -10.70 -1.83
CA GLY A 231 -24.35 -10.49 -0.73
C GLY A 231 -24.26 -9.12 -0.05
N LEU A 232 -23.59 -8.13 -0.66
CA LEU A 232 -23.75 -6.75 -0.19
C LEU A 232 -25.15 -6.23 -0.54
N PRO A 233 -25.73 -5.34 0.28
CA PRO A 233 -26.98 -4.66 -0.04
C PRO A 233 -26.92 -4.00 -1.42
N ARG A 234 -28.00 -4.08 -2.20
CA ARG A 234 -28.04 -3.52 -3.55
C ARG A 234 -27.99 -1.99 -3.50
N PHE A 235 -26.83 -1.41 -3.84
CA PHE A 235 -26.59 0.04 -3.86
C PHE A 235 -26.55 0.64 -5.28
N ILE A 236 -26.52 -0.22 -6.31
CA ILE A 236 -26.65 0.13 -7.72
C ILE A 236 -27.22 -1.07 -8.50
N ALA A 237 -27.94 -0.84 -9.60
CA ALA A 237 -28.34 -1.93 -10.49
C ALA A 237 -27.22 -2.27 -11.49
N SER A 238 -26.99 -3.56 -11.76
CA SER A 238 -25.87 -4.01 -12.61
C SER A 238 -25.93 -3.43 -14.04
N ASN A 239 -27.12 -3.23 -14.59
CA ASN A 239 -27.34 -2.63 -15.90
C ASN A 239 -27.18 -1.09 -15.93
N GLU A 240 -27.08 -0.45 -14.76
CA GLU A 240 -26.96 1.01 -14.64
C GLU A 240 -25.52 1.47 -14.39
N VAL A 241 -24.61 0.58 -13.98
CA VAL A 241 -23.25 0.93 -13.54
C VAL A 241 -22.49 1.76 -14.59
N GLU A 242 -22.52 1.34 -15.85
CA GLU A 242 -21.86 2.05 -16.96
C GLU A 242 -22.49 3.41 -17.25
N SER A 243 -23.83 3.48 -17.30
CA SER A 243 -24.54 4.74 -17.52
C SER A 243 -24.28 5.74 -16.38
N PHE A 244 -24.23 5.24 -15.15
CA PHE A 244 -23.97 6.04 -13.95
C PHE A 244 -22.52 6.57 -13.93
N ARG A 245 -21.56 5.73 -14.33
CA ARG A 245 -20.16 6.15 -14.48
C ARG A 245 -20.05 7.25 -15.53
N SER A 246 -20.69 7.05 -16.68
CA SER A 246 -20.69 7.99 -17.79
C SER A 246 -21.33 9.33 -17.40
N SER A 247 -22.40 9.33 -16.62
CA SER A 247 -23.05 10.57 -16.16
C SER A 247 -22.17 11.38 -15.22
N ILE A 248 -21.47 10.72 -14.28
CA ILE A 248 -20.55 11.41 -13.36
C ILE A 248 -19.37 12.03 -14.12
N LEU A 249 -18.77 11.29 -15.04
CA LEU A 249 -17.66 11.80 -15.86
C LEU A 249 -18.09 12.99 -16.72
N LYS A 250 -19.31 12.95 -17.28
CA LYS A 250 -19.88 14.07 -18.03
C LYS A 250 -20.08 15.29 -17.13
N GLU A 251 -20.67 15.12 -15.96
CA GLU A 251 -20.91 16.22 -15.02
C GLU A 251 -19.59 16.90 -14.58
N MET A 252 -18.56 16.12 -14.29
CA MET A 252 -17.25 16.68 -13.95
C MET A 252 -16.61 17.46 -15.09
N LYS A 253 -16.73 16.94 -16.33
CA LYS A 253 -16.27 17.63 -17.53
C LYS A 253 -17.00 18.96 -17.68
N ASP A 254 -18.33 18.95 -17.53
CA ASP A 254 -19.18 20.14 -17.64
C ASP A 254 -18.84 21.17 -16.55
N LYS A 255 -18.57 20.72 -15.32
CA LYS A 255 -18.17 21.55 -14.18
C LYS A 255 -16.67 21.88 -14.10
N LYS A 256 -15.85 21.42 -15.06
CA LYS A 256 -14.38 21.54 -15.04
C LYS A 256 -13.74 21.12 -13.71
N THR A 257 -14.30 20.10 -13.07
CA THR A 257 -13.82 19.60 -11.78
C THR A 257 -12.64 18.67 -11.99
N LEU A 258 -11.54 18.90 -11.26
CA LEU A 258 -10.38 18.02 -11.28
C LEU A 258 -10.71 16.67 -10.61
N MET A 259 -10.18 15.58 -11.18
CA MET A 259 -10.36 14.25 -10.61
C MET A 259 -9.46 14.08 -9.39
N GLY A 260 -10.09 13.90 -8.23
CA GLY A 260 -9.36 13.57 -7.00
C GLY A 260 -8.75 12.16 -7.04
N PRO A 261 -7.80 11.86 -6.15
CA PRO A 261 -7.01 10.62 -6.16
C PRO A 261 -7.82 9.33 -6.00
N GLY A 262 -9.04 9.41 -5.47
CA GLY A 262 -9.93 8.25 -5.33
C GLY A 262 -10.95 8.05 -6.45
N GLY A 263 -10.92 8.90 -7.47
CA GLY A 263 -11.93 8.93 -8.51
C GLY A 263 -13.30 9.44 -8.00
N PRO A 264 -14.15 9.97 -8.89
CA PRO A 264 -15.43 10.56 -8.51
C PRO A 264 -16.53 9.50 -8.28
N PHE A 265 -16.32 8.32 -8.87
CA PHE A 265 -17.31 7.26 -8.94
C PHE A 265 -17.30 6.43 -7.66
N GLY A 266 -16.11 6.06 -7.17
CA GLY A 266 -15.93 5.31 -5.93
C GLY A 266 -16.56 6.01 -4.73
N ASP A 267 -16.36 7.32 -4.58
CA ASP A 267 -16.94 8.10 -3.48
C ASP A 267 -18.47 8.15 -3.51
N THR A 268 -19.04 8.29 -4.72
CA THR A 268 -20.49 8.36 -4.86
C THR A 268 -21.13 6.99 -4.59
N LEU A 269 -20.52 5.90 -5.07
CA LEU A 269 -20.98 4.55 -4.76
C LEU A 269 -20.81 4.21 -3.29
N MET A 270 -19.77 4.70 -2.64
CA MET A 270 -19.57 4.55 -1.20
C MET A 270 -20.75 5.12 -0.41
N VAL A 271 -21.21 6.33 -0.74
CA VAL A 271 -22.40 6.93 -0.10
C VAL A 271 -23.63 6.04 -0.31
N ARG A 272 -23.88 5.60 -1.54
CA ARG A 272 -25.01 4.70 -1.84
C ARG A 272 -24.92 3.37 -1.08
N LEU A 273 -23.71 2.82 -0.94
CA LEU A 273 -23.45 1.61 -0.17
C LEU A 273 -23.75 1.82 1.31
N VAL A 274 -23.29 2.92 1.90
CA VAL A 274 -23.58 3.28 3.30
C VAL A 274 -25.08 3.40 3.52
N GLU A 275 -25.80 4.09 2.64
CA GLU A 275 -27.25 4.23 2.73
C GLU A 275 -28.00 2.89 2.57
N ALA A 276 -27.58 2.05 1.61
CA ALA A 276 -28.17 0.74 1.40
C ALA A 276 -27.90 -0.20 2.58
N ALA A 277 -26.69 -0.14 3.14
CA ALA A 277 -26.31 -0.92 4.31
C ALA A 277 -27.04 -0.46 5.57
N ALA A 278 -27.21 0.85 5.78
CA ALA A 278 -28.03 1.38 6.87
C ALA A 278 -29.46 0.86 6.81
N ARG A 279 -30.10 0.86 5.62
CA ARG A 279 -31.45 0.28 5.44
C ARG A 279 -31.50 -1.22 5.70
N ALA A 280 -30.41 -1.93 5.43
CA ALA A 280 -30.29 -3.36 5.69
C ALA A 280 -29.84 -3.71 7.12
N GLY A 281 -29.62 -2.72 7.99
CA GLY A 281 -29.11 -2.94 9.35
C GLY A 281 -27.68 -3.49 9.39
N ARG A 282 -26.88 -3.24 8.35
CA ARG A 282 -25.52 -3.76 8.21
C ARG A 282 -24.50 -2.66 8.50
N PRO A 283 -23.61 -2.80 9.50
CA PRO A 283 -22.73 -1.72 9.91
C PRO A 283 -21.63 -1.47 8.87
N VAL A 284 -21.32 -0.21 8.60
CA VAL A 284 -20.26 0.17 7.66
C VAL A 284 -19.18 0.98 8.37
N TYR A 285 -17.94 0.56 8.18
CA TYR A 285 -16.76 1.18 8.76
C TYR A 285 -15.86 1.71 7.66
N LEU A 286 -15.37 2.92 7.85
CA LEU A 286 -14.31 3.50 7.05
C LEU A 286 -12.97 3.26 7.74
N SER A 287 -12.00 2.72 7.02
CA SER A 287 -10.63 2.61 7.53
C SER A 287 -10.02 3.99 7.76
N HIS A 288 -9.20 4.14 8.80
CA HIS A 288 -8.45 5.37 9.06
C HIS A 288 -7.55 5.74 7.87
N THR A 289 -7.01 4.74 7.16
CA THR A 289 -6.13 4.84 5.98
C THR A 289 -6.80 5.42 4.73
N LEU A 290 -8.13 5.62 4.71
CA LEU A 290 -8.81 6.21 3.56
C LEU A 290 -8.30 7.63 3.29
N TYR A 291 -7.86 7.91 2.06
CA TYR A 291 -7.57 9.27 1.62
C TYR A 291 -8.77 10.18 1.83
N GLU A 292 -8.52 11.33 2.44
CA GLU A 292 -9.58 12.27 2.78
C GLU A 292 -10.04 13.04 1.54
N SER A 293 -11.19 12.63 0.99
CA SER A 293 -11.97 13.44 0.06
C SER A 293 -13.05 14.21 0.82
N PRO A 294 -13.65 15.26 0.23
CA PRO A 294 -14.79 15.95 0.86
C PRO A 294 -15.93 15.01 1.25
N THR A 295 -16.15 13.93 0.50
CA THR A 295 -17.17 12.93 0.80
C THR A 295 -16.77 12.04 1.97
N VAL A 296 -15.54 11.52 1.98
CA VAL A 296 -15.02 10.72 3.10
C VAL A 296 -15.04 11.55 4.38
N LYS A 297 -14.60 12.82 4.32
CA LYS A 297 -14.62 13.76 5.44
C LYS A 297 -16.02 13.92 6.02
N ARG A 298 -17.02 14.24 5.19
CA ARG A 298 -18.42 14.36 5.65
C ARG A 298 -18.93 13.08 6.31
N LEU A 299 -18.66 11.92 5.72
CA LEU A 299 -19.06 10.63 6.31
C LEU A 299 -18.40 10.43 7.67
N LYS A 300 -17.09 10.71 7.81
CA LYS A 300 -16.36 10.62 9.08
C LYS A 300 -16.91 11.58 10.13
N GLU A 301 -17.16 12.84 9.77
CA GLU A 301 -17.72 13.87 10.66
C GLU A 301 -19.12 13.52 11.16
N SER A 302 -19.94 12.86 10.32
CA SER A 302 -21.27 12.37 10.72
C SER A 302 -21.24 11.03 11.46
N GLY A 303 -20.10 10.34 11.45
CA GLY A 303 -19.92 9.01 12.00
C GLY A 303 -19.41 9.02 13.44
N ARG A 304 -19.07 7.82 13.94
CA ARG A 304 -18.43 7.63 15.25
C ARG A 304 -16.99 7.19 15.05
N ASN A 305 -16.06 7.99 15.57
CA ASN A 305 -14.65 7.67 15.52
C ASN A 305 -14.34 6.54 16.51
N LEU A 306 -13.71 5.46 16.03
CA LEU A 306 -13.28 4.31 16.82
C LEU A 306 -11.75 4.14 16.71
N GLY A 307 -11.03 5.23 16.42
CA GLY A 307 -9.58 5.30 16.32
C GLY A 307 -9.10 4.81 14.97
N LEU A 308 -8.99 3.50 14.82
CA LEU A 308 -8.55 2.87 13.56
C LEU A 308 -9.65 2.81 12.50
N LEU A 309 -10.90 2.93 12.94
CA LEU A 309 -12.09 2.83 12.12
C LEU A 309 -13.03 4.00 12.42
N THR A 310 -13.90 4.33 11.48
CA THR A 310 -15.04 5.21 11.73
C THR A 310 -16.32 4.50 11.32
N LEU A 311 -17.24 4.28 12.28
CA LEU A 311 -18.56 3.71 12.01
C LEU A 311 -19.44 4.81 11.39
N VAL A 312 -19.90 4.60 10.16
CA VAL A 312 -20.65 5.62 9.38
C VAL A 312 -22.11 5.26 9.14
N THR A 313 -22.56 4.12 9.66
CA THR A 313 -23.99 3.76 9.74
C THR A 313 -24.55 4.03 11.12
N PRO A 314 -25.86 4.29 11.25
CA PRO A 314 -26.51 4.42 12.55
C PRO A 314 -26.34 3.18 13.42
N THR A 315 -26.25 3.38 14.73
CA THR A 315 -26.26 2.31 15.74
C THR A 315 -27.00 2.79 16.99
N THR A 316 -27.66 1.86 17.67
CA THR A 316 -28.33 2.10 18.96
C THR A 316 -27.39 1.95 20.14
N GLU A 317 -26.18 1.42 19.94
CA GLU A 317 -25.18 1.30 21.01
C GLU A 317 -24.80 2.70 21.51
N LEU A 318 -24.65 2.87 22.82
CA LEU A 318 -24.16 4.12 23.40
C LEU A 318 -22.67 4.27 23.08
N TYR A 319 -22.26 5.44 22.59
CA TYR A 319 -20.90 5.65 22.12
C TYR A 319 -19.84 5.41 23.21
N GLY A 320 -20.09 5.82 24.45
CA GLY A 320 -19.19 5.53 25.57
C GLY A 320 -19.01 4.03 25.85
N SER A 321 -20.08 3.24 25.73
CA SER A 321 -20.00 1.78 25.87
C SER A 321 -19.21 1.15 24.72
N GLN A 322 -19.43 1.65 23.50
CA GLN A 322 -18.71 1.23 22.31
C GLN A 322 -17.20 1.50 22.44
N LEU A 323 -16.81 2.68 22.93
CA LEU A 323 -15.41 3.01 23.20
C LEU A 323 -14.81 2.08 24.27
N ARG A 324 -15.50 1.85 25.40
CA ARG A 324 -15.02 0.91 26.43
C ARG A 324 -14.80 -0.50 25.89
N ASN A 325 -15.74 -1.02 25.10
CA ASN A 325 -15.62 -2.34 24.48
C ASN A 325 -14.45 -2.40 23.50
N LEU A 326 -14.29 -1.37 22.65
CA LEU A 326 -13.18 -1.24 21.72
C LEU A 326 -11.84 -1.27 22.44
N PHE A 327 -11.67 -0.43 23.46
CA PHE A 327 -10.39 -0.30 24.17
C PHE A 327 -10.07 -1.51 25.03
N ALA A 328 -11.08 -2.17 25.61
CA ALA A 328 -10.86 -3.46 26.26
C ALA A 328 -10.23 -4.46 25.28
N ARG A 329 -10.83 -4.63 24.07
CA ARG A 329 -10.27 -5.51 23.03
C ARG A 329 -8.90 -5.07 22.55
N TRP A 330 -8.67 -3.77 22.40
CA TRP A 330 -7.36 -3.26 21.99
C TRP A 330 -6.28 -3.65 23.00
N LEU A 331 -6.54 -3.44 24.29
CA LEU A 331 -5.55 -3.68 25.34
C LEU A 331 -5.35 -5.18 25.64
N SER A 332 -6.37 -6.03 25.51
CA SER A 332 -6.28 -7.45 25.89
C SER A 332 -6.17 -8.45 24.72
N ASP A 333 -6.79 -8.16 23.57
CA ASP A 333 -7.13 -9.20 22.58
C ASP A 333 -6.47 -9.01 21.20
N PHE A 334 -5.82 -7.86 20.97
CA PHE A 334 -5.13 -7.62 19.71
C PHE A 334 -4.00 -8.63 19.53
N ARG A 335 -3.84 -9.20 18.31
CA ARG A 335 -2.75 -10.14 17.99
C ARG A 335 -1.36 -9.57 18.20
N THR A 336 -1.29 -8.24 18.20
CA THR A 336 -0.10 -7.50 18.55
C THR A 336 0.18 -7.45 20.06
N GLY A 337 -0.58 -8.17 20.91
CA GLY A 337 -0.45 -8.16 22.36
C GLY A 337 -0.69 -6.78 22.96
N GLY A 338 -1.71 -6.06 22.48
CA GLY A 338 -1.86 -4.63 22.81
C GLY A 338 -0.70 -3.80 22.30
N LEU A 339 -0.18 -4.13 21.11
CA LEU A 339 1.04 -3.55 20.51
C LEU A 339 2.36 -3.83 21.25
N ASP A 340 2.34 -4.76 22.20
CA ASP A 340 3.54 -5.29 22.86
C ASP A 340 4.13 -6.55 22.21
N SER A 341 3.92 -6.73 20.90
CA SER A 341 4.51 -7.85 20.15
C SER A 341 5.91 -7.52 19.65
N TRP A 342 6.81 -8.50 19.67
CA TRP A 342 8.15 -8.36 19.09
C TRP A 342 8.11 -7.98 17.61
N ARG A 343 7.09 -8.44 16.88
CA ARG A 343 6.86 -8.11 15.46
C ARG A 343 6.64 -6.62 15.25
N LEU A 344 5.79 -6.02 16.09
CA LEU A 344 5.54 -4.59 16.01
C LEU A 344 6.74 -3.77 16.49
N ARG A 345 7.51 -4.26 17.46
CA ARG A 345 8.77 -3.64 17.88
C ARG A 345 9.82 -3.60 16.75
N ALA A 346 9.76 -4.54 15.81
CA ALA A 346 10.59 -4.55 14.59
C ALA A 346 9.96 -3.77 13.41
N ALA A 347 8.67 -3.43 13.48
CA ALA A 347 7.97 -2.70 12.41
C ALA A 347 8.64 -1.37 11.98
N PRO A 348 9.30 -0.59 12.86
CA PRO A 348 10.02 0.62 12.45
C PRO A 348 11.12 0.41 11.41
N GLU A 349 11.57 -0.84 11.16
CA GLU A 349 12.59 -1.16 10.16
C GLU A 349 12.07 -0.97 8.72
N THR A 350 10.76 -1.08 8.49
CA THR A 350 10.16 -0.97 7.15
C THR A 350 9.28 0.29 7.02
N ASP A 351 9.08 0.79 5.79
CA ASP A 351 8.17 1.91 5.56
C ASP A 351 6.72 1.56 5.94
N ALA A 352 6.27 0.35 5.59
CA ALA A 352 4.92 -0.11 5.91
C ALA A 352 4.68 -0.18 7.43
N GLY A 353 5.63 -0.76 8.17
CA GLY A 353 5.54 -0.85 9.63
C GLY A 353 5.58 0.52 10.31
N ARG A 354 6.41 1.46 9.82
CA ARG A 354 6.39 2.85 10.28
C ARG A 354 5.02 3.51 10.06
N MET A 355 4.37 3.29 8.92
CA MET A 355 3.02 3.82 8.65
C MET A 355 1.95 3.18 9.55
N ILE A 356 2.04 1.88 9.82
CA ILE A 356 1.13 1.19 10.73
C ILE A 356 1.19 1.78 12.14
N LEU A 357 2.39 2.01 12.66
CA LEU A 357 2.58 2.65 13.96
C LEU A 357 1.97 4.06 14.01
N GLN A 358 2.13 4.83 12.92
CA GLN A 358 1.49 6.14 12.79
C GLN A 358 -0.04 6.03 12.81
N ASN A 359 -0.62 5.04 12.14
CA ASN A 359 -2.08 4.83 12.15
C ASN A 359 -2.59 4.50 13.56
N TYR A 360 -1.87 3.66 14.31
CA TYR A 360 -2.25 3.33 15.69
C TYR A 360 -2.20 4.56 16.61
N ALA A 361 -1.07 5.26 16.61
CA ALA A 361 -0.87 6.39 17.51
C ALA A 361 -1.74 7.60 17.10
N GLY A 362 -1.87 7.86 15.80
CA GLY A 362 -2.76 8.89 15.25
C GLY A 362 -4.23 8.60 15.57
N GLY A 363 -4.65 7.34 15.46
CA GLY A 363 -5.99 6.91 15.86
C GLY A 363 -6.32 7.22 17.33
N LEU A 364 -5.37 7.06 18.25
CA LEU A 364 -5.55 7.44 19.66
C LEU A 364 -5.70 8.95 19.84
N ALA A 365 -4.79 9.72 19.25
CA ALA A 365 -4.81 11.18 19.36
C ALA A 365 -6.12 11.77 18.85
N MET A 366 -6.69 11.20 17.79
CA MET A 366 -7.99 11.63 17.24
C MET A 366 -9.20 11.28 18.10
N LEU A 367 -9.05 10.43 19.12
CA LEU A 367 -10.13 10.04 20.01
C LEU A 367 -10.22 10.91 21.27
N LEU A 368 -9.23 11.76 21.55
CA LEU A 368 -9.14 12.49 22.83
C LEU A 368 -10.43 13.27 23.17
N ASP A 369 -10.98 14.02 22.21
CA ASP A 369 -12.24 14.75 22.44
C ASP A 369 -13.45 13.83 22.65
N SER A 370 -13.52 12.72 21.93
CA SER A 370 -14.57 11.71 22.12
C SER A 370 -14.44 11.01 23.47
N LEU A 371 -13.21 10.70 23.89
CA LEU A 371 -12.92 10.12 25.19
C LEU A 371 -13.33 11.10 26.30
N ARG A 372 -12.94 12.37 26.21
CA ARG A 372 -13.33 13.40 27.20
C ARG A 372 -14.85 13.46 27.39
N ALA A 373 -15.60 13.38 26.29
CA ALA A 373 -17.07 13.49 26.33
C ALA A 373 -17.79 12.20 26.78
N TYR A 374 -17.29 11.02 26.40
CA TYR A 374 -18.07 9.77 26.49
C TYR A 374 -17.42 8.66 27.33
N ALA A 375 -16.12 8.72 27.55
CA ALA A 375 -15.35 7.74 28.34
C ALA A 375 -14.08 8.38 28.96
N PRO A 376 -14.23 9.44 29.79
CA PRO A 376 -13.10 10.23 30.28
C PRO A 376 -12.12 9.40 31.11
N GLU A 377 -12.59 8.32 31.73
CA GLU A 377 -11.80 7.38 32.52
C GLU A 377 -10.75 6.60 31.72
N LEU A 378 -10.92 6.48 30.40
CA LEU A 378 -9.98 5.75 29.55
C LEU A 378 -8.73 6.57 29.18
N ARG A 379 -8.76 7.90 29.30
CA ARG A 379 -7.67 8.77 28.83
C ARG A 379 -6.35 8.51 29.54
N GLY A 380 -6.37 8.34 30.87
CA GLY A 380 -5.18 8.02 31.66
C GLY A 380 -4.55 6.68 31.28
N PRO A 381 -5.30 5.56 31.34
CA PRO A 381 -4.78 4.25 30.93
C PRO A 381 -4.26 4.21 29.49
N LEU A 382 -4.94 4.88 28.54
CA LEU A 382 -4.50 4.93 27.15
C LEU A 382 -3.25 5.78 26.95
N PHE A 383 -3.10 6.86 27.71
CA PHE A 383 -1.87 7.65 27.73
C PHE A 383 -0.68 6.85 28.24
N GLU A 384 -0.84 6.15 29.38
CA GLU A 384 0.21 5.28 29.92
C GLU A 384 0.57 4.17 28.93
N TRP A 385 -0.43 3.56 28.31
CA TRP A 385 -0.22 2.58 27.25
C TRP A 385 0.54 3.18 26.05
N TYR A 386 0.19 4.39 25.60
CA TYR A 386 0.87 5.06 24.49
C TYR A 386 2.35 5.28 24.82
N ARG A 387 2.66 5.73 26.04
CA ARG A 387 4.03 5.94 26.50
C ARG A 387 4.82 4.64 26.58
N ALA A 388 4.21 3.58 27.12
CA ALA A 388 4.86 2.31 27.33
C ALA A 388 5.13 1.55 26.02
N HIS A 389 4.23 1.66 25.04
CA HIS A 389 4.24 0.78 23.87
C HIS A 389 4.48 1.51 22.55
N ALA A 390 3.91 2.68 22.32
CA ALA A 390 3.95 3.32 21.00
C ALA A 390 5.01 4.41 20.86
N ALA A 391 5.15 5.30 21.86
CA ALA A 391 5.90 6.55 21.74
C ALA A 391 7.36 6.36 21.28
N ALA A 392 8.06 5.35 21.82
CA ALA A 392 9.46 5.08 21.49
C ALA A 392 9.66 4.55 20.06
N MET A 393 8.62 3.99 19.44
CA MET A 393 8.68 3.44 18.07
C MET A 393 8.35 4.47 16.99
N LEU A 394 7.82 5.63 17.38
CA LEU A 394 7.45 6.70 16.45
C LEU A 394 8.67 7.54 16.06
N ARG A 395 8.66 8.05 14.82
CA ARG A 395 9.60 9.10 14.39
C ARG A 395 9.40 10.36 15.23
N THR A 396 10.49 11.08 15.48
CA THR A 396 10.51 12.28 16.34
C THR A 396 9.40 13.26 16.00
N GLU A 397 9.20 13.60 14.71
CA GLU A 397 8.20 14.60 14.32
C GLU A 397 6.77 14.13 14.63
N MET A 398 6.47 12.86 14.39
CA MET A 398 5.15 12.28 14.67
C MET A 398 4.92 12.14 16.16
N ARG A 399 5.93 11.65 16.90
CA ARG A 399 5.88 11.55 18.35
C ARG A 399 5.61 12.92 18.96
N ASP A 400 6.31 13.95 18.51
CA ASP A 400 6.13 15.31 19.03
C ASP A 400 4.72 15.85 18.81
N GLN A 401 4.11 15.58 17.66
CA GLN A 401 2.72 15.95 17.36
C GLN A 401 1.73 15.24 18.28
N ILE A 402 1.92 13.94 18.51
CA ILE A 402 1.02 13.15 19.35
C ILE A 402 1.20 13.50 20.82
N ASP A 403 2.44 13.69 21.27
CA ASP A 403 2.77 14.18 22.60
C ASP A 403 2.13 15.55 22.86
N GLN A 404 2.12 16.45 21.85
CA GLN A 404 1.45 17.74 21.95
C GLN A 404 -0.08 17.60 22.08
N ALA A 405 -0.69 16.65 21.36
CA ALA A 405 -2.12 16.36 21.48
C ALA A 405 -2.46 15.87 22.89
N TRP A 406 -1.64 14.97 23.47
CA TRP A 406 -1.79 14.55 24.87
C TRP A 406 -1.61 15.71 25.84
N CYS A 407 -0.60 16.57 25.65
CA CYS A 407 -0.38 17.73 26.51
C CYS A 407 -1.47 18.81 26.41
N ALA A 408 -2.38 18.72 25.43
CA ALA A 408 -3.59 19.54 25.42
C ALA A 408 -4.64 19.08 26.45
N GLU A 409 -4.57 17.83 26.93
CA GLU A 409 -5.42 17.27 27.99
C GLU A 409 -4.95 17.77 29.38
N ASN A 410 -5.42 18.93 29.80
CA ASN A 410 -4.99 19.59 31.05
C ASN A 410 -5.79 19.16 32.30
N ASP A 411 -6.77 18.29 32.16
CA ASP A 411 -7.67 17.84 33.21
C ASP A 411 -7.36 16.43 33.74
N VAL A 412 -6.34 15.76 33.17
CA VAL A 412 -5.82 14.47 33.66
C VAL A 412 -4.45 14.71 34.30
N LYS A 413 -4.36 14.48 35.62
CA LYS A 413 -3.20 14.85 36.44
C LYS A 413 -1.90 14.19 35.98
N GLU A 414 -1.95 12.90 35.64
CA GLU A 414 -0.80 12.11 35.20
C GLU A 414 -0.23 12.66 33.89
N ILE A 415 -1.10 13.04 32.95
CA ILE A 415 -0.72 13.64 31.67
C ILE A 415 -0.08 15.01 31.91
N GLN A 416 -0.71 15.84 32.75
CA GLN A 416 -0.22 17.16 33.09
C GLN A 416 1.18 17.12 33.72
N MET A 417 1.40 16.24 34.70
CA MET A 417 2.69 16.08 35.36
C MET A 417 3.77 15.65 34.36
N TRP A 418 3.47 14.66 33.51
CA TRP A 418 4.41 14.23 32.48
C TRP A 418 4.75 15.36 31.50
N CYS A 419 3.77 16.14 31.04
CA CYS A 419 4.02 17.26 30.13
C CYS A 419 4.89 18.35 30.76
N GLN A 420 4.76 18.60 32.07
CA GLN A 420 5.64 19.51 32.80
C GLN A 420 7.07 18.98 32.86
N GLU A 421 7.27 17.69 33.15
CA GLU A 421 8.60 17.04 33.14
C GLU A 421 9.28 17.10 31.77
N GLN A 422 8.49 17.00 30.68
CA GLN A 422 9.01 17.13 29.32
C GLN A 422 9.27 18.58 28.86
N GLY A 423 8.98 19.59 29.70
CA GLY A 423 9.06 20.99 29.33
C GLY A 423 8.05 21.41 28.26
N ARG A 424 6.95 20.67 28.11
CA ARG A 424 5.89 20.85 27.09
C ARG A 424 4.66 21.55 27.66
N THR A 425 4.84 22.48 28.58
CA THR A 425 3.73 23.28 29.12
C THR A 425 3.24 24.29 28.10
N LYS A 426 1.91 24.52 28.07
CA LYS A 426 1.30 25.62 27.31
C LYS A 426 1.84 26.98 27.71
#